data_AF-R5E085-F1
#
_entry.id   AF-R5E085-F1
#
_cell.length_a   1.000
_cell.length_b   1.000
_cell.length_c   1.000
_cell.angle_alpha   90.00
_cell.angle_beta   90.00
_cell.angle_gamma   90.00
#
_symmetry.space_group_name_H-M   'P 1'
#
loop_
_entity.id
_entity.type
_entity.pdbx_description
1 polymer ?
#
loop_
_entity_poly.entity_id
_entity_poly.type
_entity_poly.pdbx_seq_one_letter_code
_entity_poly.pdbx_strand_id
1 'polypeptide(L)'
;MKRKSEKRSNSKRKFYPLSIILSFILAGLLAIAGYLVGASFGIFRSNIFLESAAKTGYYESVHEKFIENAMDLGKPMMLPDEVFEDIVDADKMTSDIKQVYNSRIDKKDISVDTSSVKKKLTDNIYKYAQDNNIAIGDEQKSAIEEFVTSIEKEYKTDVDITYINYYVSFRNMYNKFFIILIVILLVLAVVDIVITIKDHHYVHRGLRYVTYATLAAAIMTGVLPLFLFIQGRYKHLNIKPVYFYNMFVDVINKSLYSFMAVSVFFILVSAGLIIATVILRKKAEKGHN
;
A
#
# COMPACT_ATOMS: atom_id res chain seq x y z
N MET A 1 23.46 8.74 -76.28
CA MET A 1 24.41 8.14 -75.31
C MET A 1 25.05 9.29 -74.53
N LYS A 2 25.11 9.41 -73.20
CA LYS A 2 24.79 8.60 -72.02
C LYS A 2 24.38 9.62 -70.93
N ARG A 3 23.21 9.47 -70.30
CA ARG A 3 22.85 10.23 -69.08
C ARG A 3 23.75 9.77 -67.94
N LYS A 4 24.42 10.71 -67.26
CA LYS A 4 25.13 10.47 -65.99
C LYS A 4 24.09 9.96 -64.98
N SER A 5 24.20 8.70 -64.59
CA SER A 5 23.38 8.11 -63.54
C SER A 5 23.78 8.71 -62.20
N GLU A 6 22.92 9.53 -61.60
CA GLU A 6 22.98 9.85 -60.18
C GLU A 6 22.89 8.54 -59.39
N LYS A 7 24.01 8.12 -58.79
CA LYS A 7 23.99 7.13 -57.73
C LYS A 7 23.28 7.77 -56.53
N ARG A 8 21.98 7.52 -56.37
CA ARG A 8 21.31 7.59 -55.06
C ARG A 8 22.06 6.64 -54.14
N SER A 9 22.93 7.21 -53.30
CA SER A 9 23.54 6.51 -52.18
C SER A 9 22.41 6.00 -51.29
N ASN A 10 22.14 4.70 -51.42
CA ASN A 10 21.22 3.99 -50.57
C ASN A 10 21.86 3.98 -49.17
N SER A 11 21.51 4.95 -48.34
CA SER A 11 21.91 5.01 -46.93
C SER A 11 21.33 3.79 -46.23
N LYS A 12 22.04 2.66 -46.29
CA LYS A 12 21.73 1.48 -45.50
C LYS A 12 21.76 1.93 -44.04
N ARG A 13 20.59 2.02 -43.39
CA ARG A 13 20.50 2.21 -41.94
C ARG A 13 21.40 1.15 -41.32
N LYS A 14 22.49 1.57 -40.67
CA LYS A 14 23.33 0.65 -39.88
C LYS A 14 22.40 0.01 -38.84
N PHE A 15 22.32 -1.31 -38.87
CA PHE A 15 21.58 -2.07 -37.86
C PHE A 15 22.43 -2.06 -36.59
N TYR A 16 21.85 -1.63 -35.46
CA TYR A 16 22.53 -1.57 -34.17
C TYR A 16 21.94 -2.66 -33.24
N PRO A 17 22.36 -3.93 -33.41
CA PRO A 17 21.81 -5.04 -32.62
C PRO A 17 22.08 -4.86 -31.13
N LEU A 18 23.23 -4.27 -30.78
CA LEU A 18 23.61 -3.96 -29.40
C LEU A 18 22.60 -3.02 -28.73
N SER A 19 22.19 -1.93 -29.39
CA SER A 19 21.29 -0.94 -28.80
C SER A 19 19.86 -1.46 -28.61
N ILE A 20 19.43 -2.42 -29.44
CA ILE A 20 18.15 -3.11 -29.25
C ILE A 20 18.20 -3.96 -27.96
N ILE A 21 19.29 -4.72 -27.77
CA ILE A 21 19.50 -5.54 -26.57
C ILE A 21 19.56 -4.65 -25.33
N LEU A 22 20.34 -3.57 -25.38
CA LEU A 22 20.45 -2.60 -24.28
C LEU A 22 19.08 -1.96 -23.96
N SER A 23 18.28 -1.59 -24.96
CA SER A 23 16.92 -1.09 -24.72
C SER A 23 16.01 -2.10 -24.01
N PHE A 24 16.15 -3.38 -24.36
CA PHE A 24 15.39 -4.45 -23.72
C PHE A 24 15.81 -4.64 -22.26
N ILE A 25 17.12 -4.65 -21.99
CA ILE A 25 17.66 -4.73 -20.63
C ILE A 25 17.20 -3.53 -19.81
N LEU A 26 17.34 -2.31 -20.33
CA LEU A 26 16.89 -1.08 -19.70
C LEU A 26 15.38 -1.11 -19.40
N ALA A 27 14.55 -1.61 -20.32
CA ALA A 27 13.11 -1.76 -20.09
C ALA A 27 12.82 -2.68 -18.89
N GLY A 28 13.53 -3.82 -18.80
CA GLY A 28 13.43 -4.75 -17.67
C GLY A 28 13.87 -4.12 -16.35
N LEU A 29 15.03 -3.45 -16.33
CA LEU A 29 15.54 -2.75 -15.14
C LEU A 29 14.54 -1.71 -14.63
N LEU A 30 14.03 -0.87 -15.53
CA LEU A 30 13.05 0.18 -15.21
C LEU A 30 11.71 -0.40 -14.78
N ALA A 31 11.25 -1.49 -15.40
CA ALA A 31 9.99 -2.13 -15.02
C ALA A 31 10.08 -2.75 -13.62
N ILE A 32 11.16 -3.46 -13.31
CA ILE A 32 11.39 -4.04 -11.98
C ILE A 32 11.48 -2.91 -10.95
N ALA A 33 12.31 -1.89 -11.20
CA ALA A 33 12.41 -0.73 -10.32
C ALA A 33 11.05 -0.04 -10.13
N GLY A 34 10.26 0.10 -11.20
CA GLY A 34 8.93 0.68 -11.17
C GLY A 34 7.94 -0.09 -10.30
N TYR A 35 7.93 -1.43 -10.37
CA TYR A 35 7.12 -2.25 -9.46
C TYR A 35 7.55 -2.10 -8.01
N LEU A 36 8.85 -2.07 -7.72
CA LEU A 36 9.32 -1.83 -6.36
C LEU A 36 8.89 -0.43 -5.89
N VAL A 37 9.13 0.62 -6.67
CA VAL A 37 8.68 1.98 -6.33
C VAL A 37 7.16 2.03 -6.10
N GLY A 38 6.36 1.41 -6.96
CA GLY A 38 4.92 1.29 -6.79
C GLY A 38 4.55 0.62 -5.47
N ALA A 39 5.15 -0.54 -5.16
CA ALA A 39 4.92 -1.24 -3.91
C ALA A 39 5.28 -0.39 -2.66
N SER A 40 6.32 0.44 -2.77
CA SER A 40 6.76 1.36 -1.71
C SER A 40 5.71 2.43 -1.39
N PHE A 41 5.08 3.00 -2.42
CA PHE A 41 4.04 4.02 -2.28
C PHE A 41 2.64 3.43 -2.07
N GLY A 42 2.45 2.15 -2.39
CA GLY A 42 1.26 1.36 -2.18
C GLY A 42 1.32 0.53 -0.89
N ILE A 43 1.28 -0.79 -1.03
CA ILE A 43 1.06 -1.72 0.08
C ILE A 43 2.07 -1.61 1.24
N PHE A 44 3.32 -1.22 0.97
CA PHE A 44 4.36 -1.09 2.00
C PHE A 44 4.44 0.30 2.65
N ARG A 45 3.57 1.24 2.25
CA ARG A 45 3.46 2.54 2.89
C ARG A 45 2.95 2.38 4.33
N SER A 46 3.65 2.98 5.28
CA SER A 46 3.42 2.77 6.73
C SER A 46 2.05 3.18 7.24
N ASN A 47 1.32 4.05 6.54
CA ASN A 47 0.04 4.57 7.01
C ASN A 47 -1.15 4.05 6.17
N ILE A 48 -0.92 3.17 5.19
CA ILE A 48 -1.96 2.78 4.22
C ILE A 48 -3.18 2.16 4.92
N PHE A 49 -2.96 1.33 5.93
CA PHE A 49 -4.03 0.72 6.72
C PHE A 49 -4.80 1.74 7.55
N LEU A 50 -4.11 2.66 8.24
CA LEU A 50 -4.78 3.69 9.05
C LEU A 50 -5.63 4.63 8.18
N GLU A 51 -5.11 5.04 7.03
CA GLU A 51 -5.88 5.87 6.10
C GLU A 51 -7.07 5.11 5.50
N SER A 52 -6.93 3.82 5.21
CA SER A 52 -8.03 3.00 4.69
C SER A 52 -9.08 2.75 5.78
N ALA A 53 -8.65 2.45 7.01
CA ALA A 53 -9.52 2.30 8.17
C ALA A 53 -10.38 3.57 8.41
N ALA A 54 -9.74 4.74 8.40
CA ALA A 54 -10.43 6.02 8.55
C ALA A 54 -11.44 6.27 7.42
N LYS A 55 -11.09 5.92 6.17
CA LYS A 55 -11.96 6.14 5.01
C LYS A 55 -13.17 5.21 4.97
N THR A 56 -13.03 3.99 5.48
CA THR A 56 -14.05 2.93 5.33
C THR A 56 -14.96 2.76 6.55
N GLY A 57 -14.88 3.65 7.54
CA GLY A 57 -15.64 3.53 8.80
C GLY A 57 -15.20 2.36 9.67
N TYR A 58 -13.98 1.85 9.48
CA TYR A 58 -13.48 0.66 10.19
C TYR A 58 -13.53 0.83 11.71
N TYR A 59 -13.11 1.99 12.20
CA TYR A 59 -13.03 2.24 13.64
C TYR A 59 -14.39 2.21 14.32
N GLU A 60 -15.40 2.83 13.70
CA GLU A 60 -16.77 2.82 14.20
C GLU A 60 -17.33 1.40 14.23
N SER A 61 -17.17 0.65 13.14
CA SER A 61 -17.67 -0.74 13.07
C SER A 61 -16.98 -1.68 14.06
N VAL A 62 -15.70 -1.44 14.38
CA VAL A 62 -15.00 -2.21 15.42
C VAL A 62 -15.54 -1.86 16.80
N HIS A 63 -15.82 -0.59 17.06
CA HIS A 63 -16.46 -0.13 18.30
C HIS A 63 -17.87 -0.71 18.47
N GLU A 64 -18.73 -0.57 17.47
CA GLU A 64 -20.08 -1.15 17.47
C GLU A 64 -20.03 -2.66 17.72
N LYS A 65 -19.09 -3.37 17.06
CA LYS A 65 -18.92 -4.82 17.21
C LYS A 65 -18.47 -5.21 18.61
N PHE A 66 -17.55 -4.44 19.20
CA PHE A 66 -17.10 -4.64 20.57
C PHE A 66 -18.26 -4.48 21.56
N ILE A 67 -19.07 -3.43 21.42
CA ILE A 67 -20.24 -3.21 22.29
C ILE A 67 -21.25 -4.36 22.13
N GLU A 68 -21.58 -4.77 20.90
CA GLU A 68 -22.47 -5.90 20.63
C GLU A 68 -21.95 -7.20 21.30
N ASN A 69 -20.66 -7.51 21.13
CA ASN A 69 -20.05 -8.69 21.75
C ASN A 69 -20.07 -8.61 23.28
N ALA A 70 -19.84 -7.42 23.86
CA ALA A 70 -19.90 -7.23 25.31
C ALA A 70 -21.32 -7.46 25.85
N MET A 71 -22.34 -6.96 25.17
CA MET A 71 -23.75 -7.20 25.50
C MET A 71 -24.09 -8.69 25.39
N ASP A 72 -23.65 -9.37 24.32
CA ASP A 72 -23.85 -10.80 24.14
C ASP A 72 -23.24 -11.63 25.26
N LEU A 73 -22.04 -11.28 25.71
CA LEU A 73 -21.38 -11.89 26.87
C LEU A 73 -22.10 -11.60 28.19
N GLY A 74 -22.80 -10.46 28.28
CA GLY A 74 -23.59 -10.05 29.45
C GLY A 74 -24.92 -10.78 29.60
N LYS A 75 -25.51 -11.26 28.50
CA LYS A 75 -26.83 -11.92 28.49
C LYS A 75 -26.98 -13.08 29.49
N PRO A 76 -26.02 -14.02 29.63
CA PRO A 76 -26.11 -15.10 30.62
C PRO A 76 -26.19 -14.62 32.07
N MET A 77 -25.68 -13.43 32.35
CA MET A 77 -25.74 -12.80 33.68
C MET A 77 -26.97 -11.91 33.87
N MET A 78 -27.88 -11.88 32.89
CA MET A 78 -29.09 -11.04 32.89
C MET A 78 -28.81 -9.54 33.07
N LEU A 79 -27.64 -9.07 32.60
CA LEU A 79 -27.32 -7.64 32.56
C LEU A 79 -28.08 -6.98 31.40
N PRO A 80 -28.77 -5.86 31.63
CA PRO A 80 -29.41 -5.13 30.55
C PRO A 80 -28.40 -4.33 29.72
N ASP A 81 -28.80 -3.98 28.51
CA ASP A 81 -27.99 -3.27 27.51
C ASP A 81 -27.39 -1.95 28.04
N GLU A 82 -28.13 -1.23 28.89
CA GLU A 82 -27.71 0.03 29.55
C GLU A 82 -26.42 -0.09 30.38
N VAL A 83 -26.07 -1.29 30.85
CA VAL A 83 -24.81 -1.53 31.57
C VAL A 83 -23.59 -1.37 30.66
N PHE A 84 -23.77 -1.57 29.36
CA PHE A 84 -22.70 -1.50 28.34
C PHE A 84 -22.60 -0.13 27.68
N GLU A 85 -23.54 0.78 27.96
CA GLU A 85 -23.48 2.14 27.45
C GLU A 85 -22.24 2.88 27.97
N ASP A 86 -21.59 3.61 27.06
CA ASP A 86 -20.43 4.48 27.32
C ASP A 86 -19.21 3.82 28.01
N ILE A 87 -19.13 2.48 28.08
CA ILE A 87 -17.96 1.78 28.66
C ILE A 87 -16.65 2.14 27.96
N VAL A 88 -16.73 2.46 26.67
CA VAL A 88 -15.66 3.05 25.85
C VAL A 88 -16.29 3.81 24.68
N ASP A 89 -15.72 4.95 24.31
CA ASP A 89 -16.13 5.69 23.10
C ASP A 89 -15.28 5.29 21.88
N ALA A 90 -15.81 5.56 20.68
CA ALA A 90 -15.16 5.23 19.42
C ALA A 90 -13.82 5.96 19.24
N ASP A 91 -13.65 7.16 19.82
CA ASP A 91 -12.42 7.95 19.73
C ASP A 91 -11.27 7.31 20.52
N LYS A 92 -11.55 6.84 21.75
CA LYS A 92 -10.60 6.11 22.58
C LYS A 92 -10.19 4.81 21.90
N MET A 93 -11.16 4.05 21.39
CA MET A 93 -10.85 2.80 20.68
C MET A 93 -10.04 3.06 19.40
N THR A 94 -10.38 4.11 18.65
CA THR A 94 -9.59 4.57 17.49
C THR A 94 -8.15 4.90 17.87
N SER A 95 -7.96 5.63 18.98
CA SER A 95 -6.65 5.98 19.50
C SER A 95 -5.83 4.73 19.85
N ASP A 96 -6.45 3.77 20.53
CA ASP A 96 -5.79 2.53 20.94
C ASP A 96 -5.39 1.68 19.73
N ILE A 97 -6.28 1.53 18.74
CA ILE A 97 -5.99 0.81 17.49
C ILE A 97 -4.79 1.46 16.77
N LYS A 98 -4.77 2.79 16.67
CA LYS A 98 -3.65 3.53 16.08
C LYS A 98 -2.35 3.34 16.87
N GLN A 99 -2.43 3.37 18.19
CA GLN A 99 -1.27 3.17 19.07
C GLN A 99 -0.68 1.77 18.89
N VAL A 100 -1.53 0.73 18.91
CA VAL A 100 -1.12 -0.66 18.65
C VAL A 100 -0.50 -0.77 17.27
N TYR A 101 -1.18 -0.30 16.22
CA TYR A 101 -0.67 -0.34 14.85
C TYR A 101 0.73 0.29 14.75
N ASN A 102 0.90 1.53 15.23
CA ASN A 102 2.18 2.24 15.16
C ASN A 102 3.27 1.54 15.97
N SER A 103 2.93 0.97 17.12
CA SER A 103 3.89 0.24 17.94
C SER A 103 4.34 -1.05 17.26
N ARG A 104 3.44 -1.76 16.57
CA ARG A 104 3.80 -2.92 15.74
C ARG A 104 4.70 -2.52 14.56
N ILE A 105 4.42 -1.39 13.91
CA ILE A 105 5.28 -0.84 12.84
C ILE A 105 6.68 -0.49 13.36
N ASP A 106 6.76 0.11 14.54
CA ASP A 106 8.00 0.55 15.21
C ASP A 106 8.72 -0.57 15.97
N LYS A 107 8.13 -1.77 16.06
CA LYS A 107 8.60 -2.89 16.89
C LYS A 107 8.73 -2.55 18.37
N LYS A 108 7.85 -1.70 18.87
CA LYS A 108 7.69 -1.42 20.30
C LYS A 108 6.68 -2.39 20.87
N ASP A 109 7.01 -2.95 22.03
CA ASP A 109 6.05 -3.70 22.82
C ASP A 109 5.21 -2.72 23.63
N ILE A 110 3.88 -2.81 23.49
CA ILE A 110 2.94 -2.00 24.24
C ILE A 110 1.83 -2.89 24.80
N SER A 111 1.33 -2.51 25.96
CA SER A 111 0.07 -3.01 26.49
C SER A 111 -1.02 -1.96 26.26
N VAL A 112 -2.19 -2.40 25.80
CA VAL A 112 -3.37 -1.53 25.72
C VAL A 112 -3.86 -1.26 27.14
N ASP A 113 -4.04 0.02 27.49
CA ASP A 113 -4.61 0.41 28.79
C ASP A 113 -6.14 0.31 28.76
N THR A 114 -6.63 -0.65 29.53
CA THR A 114 -8.04 -1.02 29.69
C THR A 114 -8.64 -0.55 31.01
N SER A 115 -7.88 0.18 31.83
CA SER A 115 -8.29 0.58 33.18
C SER A 115 -9.60 1.37 33.17
N SER A 116 -9.79 2.22 32.16
CA SER A 116 -11.02 3.01 31.98
C SER A 116 -12.23 2.14 31.66
N VAL A 117 -12.08 1.18 30.74
CA VAL A 117 -13.12 0.21 30.36
C VAL A 117 -13.52 -0.64 31.56
N LYS A 118 -12.52 -1.19 32.27
CA LYS A 118 -12.73 -2.00 33.49
C LYS A 118 -13.51 -1.23 34.55
N LYS A 119 -13.11 0.03 34.81
CA LYS A 119 -13.74 0.85 35.82
C LYS A 119 -15.19 1.17 35.44
N LYS A 120 -15.43 1.67 34.23
CA LYS A 120 -16.78 2.06 33.79
C LYS A 120 -17.75 0.89 33.78
N LEU A 121 -17.35 -0.28 33.25
CA LEU A 121 -18.21 -1.46 33.23
C LEU A 121 -18.53 -1.93 34.66
N THR A 122 -17.52 -1.97 35.54
CA THR A 122 -17.75 -2.28 36.97
C THR A 122 -18.74 -1.29 37.58
N ASP A 123 -18.49 0.01 37.45
CA ASP A 123 -19.34 1.06 38.01
C ASP A 123 -20.80 0.94 37.50
N ASN A 124 -21.00 0.65 36.22
CA ASN A 124 -22.33 0.45 35.62
C ASN A 124 -23.05 -0.78 36.19
N ILE A 125 -22.35 -1.92 36.35
CA ILE A 125 -22.94 -3.14 36.94
C ILE A 125 -23.39 -2.89 38.38
N TYR A 126 -22.53 -2.26 39.19
CA TYR A 126 -22.85 -1.98 40.60
C TYR A 126 -23.99 -0.97 40.73
N LYS A 127 -24.02 0.05 39.87
CA LYS A 127 -25.12 1.01 39.80
C LYS A 127 -26.45 0.32 39.46
N TYR A 128 -26.46 -0.52 38.43
CA TYR A 128 -27.66 -1.29 38.05
C TYR A 128 -28.16 -2.17 39.21
N ALA A 129 -27.26 -2.86 39.91
CA ALA A 129 -27.62 -3.67 41.06
C ALA A 129 -28.21 -2.83 42.21
N GLN A 130 -27.61 -1.66 42.48
CA GLN A 130 -28.11 -0.73 43.50
C GLN A 130 -29.50 -0.20 43.14
N ASP A 131 -29.70 0.27 41.91
CA ASP A 131 -30.96 0.85 41.43
C ASP A 131 -32.10 -0.18 41.44
N ASN A 132 -31.78 -1.47 41.29
CA ASN A 132 -32.74 -2.58 41.28
C ASN A 132 -32.81 -3.38 42.59
N ASN A 133 -32.17 -2.91 43.67
CA ASN A 133 -32.14 -3.58 44.98
C ASN A 133 -31.61 -5.03 44.94
N ILE A 134 -30.63 -5.30 44.08
CA ILE A 134 -29.97 -6.60 43.94
C ILE A 134 -28.79 -6.66 44.92
N ALA A 135 -28.80 -7.63 45.83
CA ALA A 135 -27.71 -7.83 46.77
C ALA A 135 -26.49 -8.48 46.08
N ILE A 136 -25.33 -7.83 46.15
CA ILE A 136 -24.05 -8.37 45.66
C ILE A 136 -23.26 -8.96 46.83
N GLY A 137 -23.29 -10.29 46.95
CA GLY A 137 -22.44 -11.05 47.86
C GLY A 137 -21.04 -11.29 47.28
N ASP A 138 -20.16 -11.94 48.05
CA ASP A 138 -18.76 -12.14 47.65
C ASP A 138 -18.60 -13.06 46.43
N GLU A 139 -19.49 -14.04 46.26
CA GLU A 139 -19.55 -14.88 45.06
C GLU A 139 -19.90 -14.03 43.82
N GLN A 140 -20.89 -13.14 43.92
CA GLN A 140 -21.26 -12.25 42.82
C GLN A 140 -20.14 -11.26 42.49
N LYS A 141 -19.39 -10.75 43.48
CA LYS A 141 -18.23 -9.88 43.22
C LYS A 141 -17.18 -10.60 42.38
N SER A 142 -16.89 -11.86 42.73
CA SER A 142 -15.92 -12.69 41.99
C SER A 142 -16.39 -12.93 40.56
N ALA A 143 -17.67 -13.25 40.36
CA ALA A 143 -18.26 -13.44 39.03
C ALA A 143 -18.23 -12.16 38.18
N ILE A 144 -18.52 -11.00 38.78
CA ILE A 144 -18.41 -9.69 38.11
C ILE A 144 -16.96 -9.42 37.70
N GLU A 145 -15.98 -9.70 38.55
CA GLU A 145 -14.58 -9.49 38.23
C GLU A 145 -14.10 -10.39 37.06
N GLU A 146 -14.48 -11.67 37.05
CA GLU A 146 -14.20 -12.59 35.95
C GLU A 146 -14.87 -12.15 34.63
N PHE A 147 -16.11 -11.67 34.71
CA PHE A 147 -16.82 -11.13 33.56
C PHE A 147 -16.14 -9.88 33.00
N VAL A 148 -15.84 -8.90 33.85
CA VAL A 148 -15.17 -7.66 33.45
C VAL A 148 -13.79 -7.96 32.84
N THR A 149 -13.07 -8.95 33.39
CA THR A 149 -11.80 -9.43 32.81
C THR A 149 -11.99 -10.06 31.44
N SER A 150 -13.13 -10.73 31.20
CA SER A 150 -13.47 -11.30 29.89
C SER A 150 -13.76 -10.20 28.86
N ILE A 151 -14.49 -9.14 29.25
CA ILE A 151 -14.72 -7.96 28.39
C ILE A 151 -13.41 -7.22 28.10
N GLU A 152 -12.52 -7.10 29.09
CA GLU A 152 -11.19 -6.53 28.90
C GLU A 152 -10.39 -7.29 27.83
N LYS A 153 -10.47 -8.62 27.85
CA LYS A 153 -9.80 -9.47 26.86
C LYS A 153 -10.41 -9.30 25.46
N GLU A 154 -11.72 -9.18 25.36
CA GLU A 154 -12.41 -8.89 24.09
C GLU A 154 -11.94 -7.54 23.53
N TYR A 155 -11.92 -6.50 24.36
CA TYR A 155 -11.44 -5.17 23.97
C TYR A 155 -10.01 -5.20 23.42
N LYS A 156 -9.09 -5.89 24.11
CA LYS A 156 -7.71 -6.07 23.64
C LYS A 156 -7.65 -6.83 22.32
N THR A 157 -8.54 -7.79 22.11
CA THR A 157 -8.60 -8.58 20.87
C THR A 157 -9.08 -7.73 19.70
N ASP A 158 -10.09 -6.89 19.90
CA ASP A 158 -10.65 -6.01 18.87
C ASP A 158 -9.72 -4.83 18.54
N VAL A 159 -8.99 -4.31 19.54
CA VAL A 159 -7.98 -3.28 19.34
C VAL A 159 -6.73 -3.83 18.63
N ASP A 160 -6.37 -5.10 18.86
CA ASP A 160 -5.25 -5.70 18.16
C ASP A 160 -5.61 -6.02 16.70
N ILE A 161 -4.71 -5.69 15.78
CA ILE A 161 -4.95 -5.93 14.35
C ILE A 161 -4.40 -7.31 14.03
N THR A 162 -5.28 -8.30 13.88
CA THR A 162 -4.88 -9.65 13.51
C THR A 162 -4.01 -9.61 12.24
N TYR A 163 -2.93 -10.39 12.24
CA TYR A 163 -1.96 -10.50 11.14
C TYR A 163 -1.07 -9.26 10.90
N ILE A 164 -1.15 -8.21 11.72
CA ILE A 164 -0.28 -7.03 11.57
C ILE A 164 1.21 -7.40 11.63
N ASN A 165 1.57 -8.40 12.44
CA ASN A 165 2.95 -8.88 12.54
C ASN A 165 3.49 -9.48 11.24
N TYR A 166 2.64 -10.16 10.46
CA TYR A 166 3.03 -10.64 9.13
C TYR A 166 3.28 -9.45 8.20
N TYR A 167 2.37 -8.47 8.17
CA TYR A 167 2.54 -7.26 7.39
C TYR A 167 3.83 -6.51 7.75
N VAL A 168 4.07 -6.26 9.03
CA VAL A 168 5.28 -5.60 9.54
C VAL A 168 6.53 -6.36 9.12
N SER A 169 6.53 -7.70 9.19
CA SER A 169 7.65 -8.52 8.77
C SER A 169 7.97 -8.37 7.29
N PHE A 170 6.94 -8.48 6.43
CA PHE A 170 7.10 -8.28 4.98
C PHE A 170 7.53 -6.85 4.64
N ARG A 171 6.95 -5.84 5.28
CA ARG A 171 7.34 -4.44 5.10
C ARG A 171 8.79 -4.19 5.50
N ASN A 172 9.25 -4.79 6.60
CA ASN A 172 10.64 -4.62 7.05
C ASN A 172 11.63 -5.29 6.11
N MET A 173 11.30 -6.48 5.60
CA MET A 173 12.09 -7.11 4.54
C MET A 173 12.14 -6.22 3.29
N TYR A 174 10.99 -5.65 2.91
CA TYR A 174 10.88 -4.69 1.82
C TYR A 174 11.80 -3.48 2.01
N ASN A 175 11.69 -2.79 3.14
CA ASN A 175 12.47 -1.58 3.43
C ASN A 175 13.98 -1.86 3.55
N LYS A 176 14.38 -3.02 4.10
CA LYS A 176 15.79 -3.35 4.30
C LYS A 176 16.49 -3.74 3.00
N PHE A 177 15.85 -4.53 2.14
CA PHE A 177 16.49 -5.10 0.96
C PHE A 177 16.06 -4.44 -0.34
N PHE A 178 14.76 -4.24 -0.52
CA PHE A 178 14.22 -3.82 -1.82
C PHE A 178 14.45 -2.34 -2.09
N ILE A 179 14.56 -1.48 -1.07
CA ILE A 179 14.98 -0.08 -1.27
C ILE A 179 16.42 -0.01 -1.80
N ILE A 180 17.33 -0.80 -1.24
CA ILE A 180 18.72 -0.87 -1.73
C ILE A 180 18.74 -1.42 -3.16
N LEU A 181 17.93 -2.43 -3.46
CA LEU A 181 17.81 -3.00 -4.80
C LEU A 181 17.30 -1.95 -5.81
N ILE A 182 16.34 -1.10 -5.45
CA ILE A 182 15.90 0.02 -6.32
C ILE A 182 17.09 0.89 -6.71
N VAL A 183 17.92 1.30 -5.74
CA VAL A 183 19.09 2.14 -6.01
C VAL A 183 20.06 1.45 -6.96
N ILE A 184 20.35 0.16 -6.75
CA ILE A 184 21.22 -0.62 -7.63
C ILE A 184 20.65 -0.70 -9.05
N LEU A 185 19.35 -0.99 -9.20
CA LEU A 185 18.69 -1.06 -10.50
C LEU A 185 18.73 0.28 -11.24
N LEU A 186 18.57 1.39 -10.53
CA LEU A 186 18.66 2.74 -11.11
C LEU A 186 20.09 3.07 -11.55
N VAL A 187 21.10 2.70 -10.76
CA VAL A 187 22.50 2.87 -11.15
C VAL A 187 22.82 2.07 -12.42
N LEU A 188 22.38 0.81 -12.49
CA LEU A 188 22.54 -0.02 -13.69
C LEU A 188 21.82 0.57 -14.90
N ALA A 189 20.60 1.09 -14.70
CA ALA A 189 19.84 1.77 -15.76
C ALA A 189 20.58 3.02 -16.26
N VAL A 190 21.20 3.81 -15.38
CA VAL A 190 22.00 4.98 -15.78
C VAL A 190 23.22 4.56 -16.61
N VAL A 191 23.93 3.51 -16.18
CA VAL A 191 25.08 2.98 -16.93
C VAL A 191 24.66 2.50 -18.32
N ASP A 192 23.56 1.76 -18.42
CA ASP A 192 22.99 1.31 -19.69
C ASP A 192 22.62 2.49 -20.63
N ILE A 193 21.95 3.51 -20.08
CA ILE A 193 21.62 4.74 -20.82
C ILE A 193 22.88 5.40 -21.38
N VAL A 194 23.95 5.52 -20.57
CA VAL A 194 25.21 6.13 -21.00
C VAL A 194 25.86 5.33 -22.13
N ILE A 195 25.91 4.01 -22.02
CA ILE A 195 26.47 3.12 -23.06
C ILE A 195 25.65 3.24 -24.34
N THR A 196 24.32 3.16 -24.24
CA THR A 196 23.39 3.27 -25.37
C THR A 196 23.54 4.60 -26.13
N ILE A 197 23.72 5.71 -25.41
CA ILE A 197 23.92 7.03 -26.03
C ILE A 197 25.31 7.13 -26.67
N LYS A 198 26.37 6.66 -26.01
CA LYS A 198 27.76 6.74 -26.50
C LYS A 198 28.03 5.85 -27.72
N ASP A 199 27.33 4.72 -27.86
CA ASP A 199 27.42 3.83 -29.02
C ASP A 199 27.00 4.53 -30.33
N HIS A 200 26.26 5.64 -30.23
CA HIS A 200 25.77 6.38 -31.39
C HIS A 200 26.53 7.67 -31.62
N HIS A 201 26.96 7.88 -32.87
CA HIS A 201 27.58 9.14 -33.31
C HIS A 201 26.69 10.37 -33.02
N TYR A 202 25.36 10.23 -33.10
CA TYR A 202 24.42 11.30 -32.78
C TYR A 202 23.57 10.93 -31.57
N VAL A 203 23.57 11.78 -30.54
CA VAL A 203 22.84 11.59 -29.27
C VAL A 203 21.36 11.28 -29.51
N HIS A 204 20.71 11.95 -30.45
CA HIS A 204 19.28 11.72 -30.77
C HIS A 204 18.99 10.31 -31.31
N ARG A 205 19.99 9.56 -31.79
CA ARG A 205 19.80 8.16 -32.22
C ARG A 205 19.75 7.24 -31.01
N GLY A 206 20.69 7.40 -30.06
CA GLY A 206 20.67 6.66 -28.79
C GLY A 206 19.45 6.98 -27.93
N LEU A 207 19.01 8.25 -27.91
CA LEU A 207 17.85 8.67 -27.12
C LEU A 207 16.53 8.00 -27.54
N ARG A 208 16.40 7.59 -28.82
CA ARG A 208 15.24 6.81 -29.29
C ARG A 208 15.14 5.45 -28.61
N TYR A 209 16.27 4.78 -28.41
CA TYR A 209 16.35 3.49 -27.75
C TYR A 209 15.97 3.59 -26.26
N VAL A 210 16.43 4.64 -25.58
CA VAL A 210 15.98 4.97 -24.21
C VAL A 210 14.47 5.27 -24.17
N THR A 211 13.94 5.96 -25.19
CA THR A 211 12.50 6.22 -25.32
C THR A 211 11.70 4.91 -25.46
N TYR A 212 12.18 3.97 -26.29
CA TYR A 212 11.52 2.67 -26.45
C TYR A 212 11.54 1.87 -25.14
N ALA A 213 12.66 1.89 -24.42
CA ALA A 213 12.78 1.21 -23.13
C ALA A 213 11.82 1.79 -22.07
N THR A 214 11.74 3.11 -21.97
CA THR A 214 10.84 3.80 -21.02
C THR A 214 9.35 3.58 -21.36
N LEU A 215 8.97 3.57 -22.65
CA LEU A 215 7.62 3.22 -23.07
C LEU A 215 7.29 1.76 -22.76
N ALA A 216 8.22 0.85 -23.00
CA ALA A 216 8.05 -0.56 -22.65
C ALA A 216 7.87 -0.74 -21.14
N ALA A 217 8.68 -0.06 -20.31
CA ALA A 217 8.54 -0.06 -18.86
C ALA A 217 7.18 0.50 -18.40
N ALA A 218 6.68 1.56 -19.05
CA ALA A 218 5.35 2.11 -18.76
C ALA A 218 4.25 1.06 -18.99
N ILE A 219 4.30 0.35 -20.12
CA ILE A 219 3.33 -0.71 -20.45
C ILE A 219 3.46 -1.87 -19.45
N MET A 220 4.68 -2.36 -19.21
CA MET A 220 4.94 -3.48 -18.30
C MET A 220 4.46 -3.21 -16.87
N THR A 221 4.63 -1.97 -16.39
CA THR A 221 4.20 -1.57 -15.04
C THR A 221 2.73 -1.20 -14.95
N GLY A 222 2.09 -0.77 -16.04
CA GLY A 222 0.70 -0.31 -16.04
C GLY A 222 -0.33 -1.40 -16.35
N VAL A 223 -0.03 -2.32 -17.27
CA VAL A 223 -1.03 -3.27 -17.79
C VAL A 223 -1.55 -4.22 -16.72
N LEU A 224 -0.69 -4.83 -15.92
CA LEU A 224 -1.12 -5.79 -14.90
C LEU A 224 -1.96 -5.12 -13.79
N PRO A 225 -1.53 -4.00 -13.17
CA PRO A 225 -2.37 -3.30 -12.20
C PRO A 225 -3.71 -2.84 -12.77
N LEU A 226 -3.72 -2.32 -14.00
CA LEU A 226 -4.95 -1.90 -14.67
C LEU A 226 -5.89 -3.09 -14.92
N PHE A 227 -5.34 -4.22 -15.38
CA PHE A 227 -6.09 -5.46 -15.57
C PHE A 227 -6.72 -5.94 -14.26
N LEU A 228 -5.94 -5.99 -13.17
CA LEU A 228 -6.45 -6.39 -11.85
C LEU A 228 -7.54 -5.43 -11.35
N PHE A 229 -7.36 -4.13 -11.55
CA PHE A 229 -8.33 -3.10 -11.18
C PHE A 229 -9.66 -3.26 -11.91
N ILE A 230 -9.62 -3.46 -13.24
CA ILE A 230 -10.81 -3.67 -14.08
C ILE A 230 -11.50 -4.98 -13.72
N GLN A 231 -10.72 -6.06 -13.56
CA GLN A 231 -11.26 -7.39 -13.27
C GLN A 231 -11.96 -7.44 -11.90
N GLY A 232 -11.42 -6.73 -10.90
CA GLY A 232 -12.07 -6.59 -9.60
C GLY A 232 -12.25 -7.90 -8.82
N ARG A 233 -11.54 -8.99 -9.16
CA ARG A 233 -11.69 -10.29 -8.46
C ARG A 233 -11.41 -10.19 -6.96
N TYR A 234 -10.50 -9.31 -6.54
CA TYR A 234 -10.21 -9.05 -5.13
C TYR A 234 -11.40 -8.51 -4.33
N LYS A 235 -12.41 -7.91 -5.01
CA LYS A 235 -13.67 -7.45 -4.41
C LYS A 235 -14.65 -8.60 -4.11
N HIS A 236 -14.32 -9.82 -4.48
CA HIS A 236 -15.15 -11.01 -4.25
C HIS A 236 -14.49 -11.99 -3.28
N LEU A 237 -13.41 -11.58 -2.61
CA LEU A 237 -12.78 -12.37 -1.56
C LEU A 237 -13.73 -12.45 -0.37
N ASN A 238 -13.97 -13.66 0.14
CA ASN A 238 -14.81 -13.90 1.31
C ASN A 238 -14.06 -13.54 2.59
N ILE A 239 -13.89 -12.24 2.81
CA ILE A 239 -13.25 -11.69 3.99
C ILE A 239 -14.36 -11.29 4.96
N LYS A 240 -14.34 -11.89 6.14
CA LYS A 240 -15.18 -11.51 7.25
C LYS A 240 -14.30 -11.01 8.38
N PRO A 241 -14.78 -10.03 9.15
CA PRO A 241 -16.05 -9.30 9.02
C PRO A 241 -16.02 -8.19 7.94
N VAL A 242 -17.20 -7.63 7.61
CA VAL A 242 -17.40 -6.68 6.48
C VAL A 242 -16.55 -5.41 6.61
N TYR A 243 -16.40 -4.88 7.81
CA TYR A 243 -15.57 -3.68 8.06
C TYR A 243 -14.10 -3.91 7.70
N PHE A 244 -13.58 -5.12 7.98
CA PHE A 244 -12.22 -5.50 7.62
C PHE A 244 -12.10 -5.70 6.10
N TYR A 245 -13.12 -6.29 5.46
CA TYR A 245 -13.20 -6.40 3.99
C TYR A 245 -13.14 -5.02 3.32
N ASN A 246 -13.93 -4.04 3.77
CA ASN A 246 -13.97 -2.71 3.19
C ASN A 246 -12.60 -2.02 3.27
N MET A 247 -11.97 -2.04 4.44
CA MET A 247 -10.61 -1.53 4.64
C MET A 247 -9.62 -2.21 3.69
N PHE A 248 -9.65 -3.54 3.61
CA PHE A 248 -8.73 -4.33 2.80
C PHE A 248 -8.86 -4.05 1.30
N VAL A 249 -10.09 -3.94 0.80
CA VAL A 249 -10.36 -3.57 -0.60
C VAL A 249 -9.82 -2.17 -0.91
N ASP A 250 -9.95 -1.22 0.00
CA ASP A 250 -9.39 0.13 -0.17
C ASP A 250 -7.86 0.12 -0.17
N VAL A 251 -7.21 -0.68 0.68
CA VAL A 251 -5.74 -0.89 0.66
C VAL A 251 -5.27 -1.44 -0.69
N ILE A 252 -5.97 -2.43 -1.25
CA ILE A 252 -5.66 -2.97 -2.58
C ILE A 252 -5.83 -1.89 -3.65
N ASN A 253 -6.95 -1.14 -3.63
CA ASN A 253 -7.19 -0.07 -4.60
C ASN A 253 -6.07 0.98 -4.57
N LYS A 254 -5.70 1.48 -3.38
CA LYS A 254 -4.59 2.43 -3.21
C LYS A 254 -3.28 1.87 -3.73
N SER A 255 -3.02 0.58 -3.51
CA SER A 255 -1.84 -0.11 -4.02
C SER A 255 -1.86 -0.18 -5.57
N LEU A 256 -2.98 -0.55 -6.18
CA LEU A 256 -3.12 -0.57 -7.65
C LEU A 256 -2.92 0.83 -8.25
N TYR A 257 -3.48 1.87 -7.63
CA TYR A 257 -3.25 3.27 -8.04
C TYR A 257 -1.77 3.66 -7.98
N SER A 258 -1.02 3.20 -6.97
CA SER A 258 0.41 3.52 -6.89
C SER A 258 1.21 2.94 -8.07
N PHE A 259 0.92 1.72 -8.52
CA PHE A 259 1.58 1.15 -9.70
C PHE A 259 1.16 1.87 -10.99
N MET A 260 -0.13 2.21 -11.12
CA MET A 260 -0.62 3.00 -12.25
C MET A 260 0.03 4.40 -12.30
N ALA A 261 0.26 5.03 -11.15
CA ALA A 261 0.97 6.32 -11.07
C ALA A 261 2.42 6.21 -11.56
N VAL A 262 3.11 5.11 -11.25
CA VAL A 262 4.46 4.85 -11.78
C VAL A 262 4.45 4.65 -13.30
N SER A 263 3.45 3.94 -13.83
CA SER A 263 3.27 3.81 -15.28
C SER A 263 3.06 5.17 -15.95
N VAL A 264 2.20 6.02 -15.39
CA VAL A 264 1.99 7.41 -15.85
C VAL A 264 3.28 8.21 -15.80
N PHE A 265 4.07 8.08 -14.72
CA PHE A 265 5.39 8.72 -14.63
C PHE A 265 6.30 8.32 -15.80
N PHE A 266 6.38 7.03 -16.14
CA PHE A 266 7.17 6.59 -17.30
C PHE A 266 6.65 7.13 -18.63
N ILE A 267 5.33 7.24 -18.82
CA ILE A 267 4.74 7.87 -20.01
C ILE A 267 5.22 9.33 -20.13
N LEU A 268 5.21 10.08 -19.02
CA LEU A 268 5.67 11.47 -18.99
C LEU A 268 7.17 11.58 -19.29
N VAL A 269 7.99 10.69 -18.73
CA VAL A 269 9.43 10.61 -19.05
C VAL A 269 9.63 10.33 -20.53
N SER A 270 8.92 9.35 -21.11
CA SER A 270 9.00 9.04 -22.53
C SER A 270 8.58 10.23 -23.41
N ALA A 271 7.52 10.95 -23.05
CA ALA A 271 7.11 12.15 -23.78
C ALA A 271 8.22 13.22 -23.79
N GLY A 272 8.87 13.45 -22.65
CA GLY A 272 10.04 14.34 -22.55
C GLY A 272 11.21 13.90 -23.43
N LEU A 273 11.51 12.59 -23.45
CA LEU A 273 12.58 12.03 -24.28
C LEU A 273 12.28 12.14 -25.79
N ILE A 274 11.02 12.00 -26.20
CA ILE A 274 10.58 12.21 -27.59
C ILE A 274 10.84 13.66 -28.00
N ILE A 275 10.44 14.63 -27.17
CA ILE A 275 10.65 16.06 -27.44
C ILE A 275 12.15 16.35 -27.55
N ALA A 276 12.96 15.88 -26.60
CA ALA A 276 14.42 16.04 -26.62
C ALA A 276 15.05 15.44 -27.88
N THR A 277 14.58 14.26 -28.31
CA THR A 277 15.03 13.61 -29.55
C THR A 277 14.76 14.48 -30.78
N VAL A 278 13.59 15.10 -30.86
CA VAL A 278 13.21 15.99 -31.97
C VAL A 278 14.07 17.24 -31.99
N ILE A 279 14.30 17.87 -30.82
CA ILE A 279 15.12 19.09 -30.71
C ILE A 279 16.57 18.80 -31.12
N LEU A 280 17.17 17.74 -30.59
CA LEU A 280 18.57 17.38 -30.88
C LEU A 280 18.76 16.99 -32.35
N ARG A 281 17.77 16.35 -32.98
CA ARG A 281 17.79 16.08 -34.42
C ARG A 281 17.80 17.37 -35.23
N LYS A 282 16.90 18.31 -34.95
CA LYS A 282 16.84 19.61 -35.65
C LYS A 282 18.12 20.42 -35.48
N LYS A 283 18.75 20.40 -34.30
CA LYS A 283 20.05 21.05 -34.06
C LYS A 283 21.17 20.44 -34.90
N ALA A 284 21.23 19.10 -34.97
CA ALA A 284 22.22 18.42 -35.80
C ALA A 284 22.04 18.75 -37.29
N GLU A 285 20.80 18.77 -37.80
CA GLU A 285 20.51 19.13 -39.19
C GLU A 285 20.92 20.58 -39.53
N LYS A 286 20.77 21.53 -38.59
CA LYS A 286 21.20 22.92 -38.77
C LYS A 286 22.71 23.15 -38.72
N GLY A 287 23.46 22.33 -37.97
CA GLY A 287 24.92 22.44 -37.87
C GLY A 287 25.70 21.88 -39.06
N HIS A 288 25.00 21.30 -40.04
CA HIS A 288 25.57 20.78 -41.29
C HIS A 288 25.30 21.69 -42.52
N ASN A 289 24.62 22.82 -42.33
CA ASN A 289 24.43 23.89 -43.32
C ASN A 289 25.31 25.09 -42.97
#